data_AF-A0A3D8TUE5-F1
#
_entry.id   AF-A0A3D8TUE5-F1
#
_cell.length_a   1.000
_cell.length_b   1.000
_cell.length_c   1.000
_cell.angle_alpha   90.00
_cell.angle_beta   90.00
_cell.angle_gamma   90.00
#
_symmetry.space_group_name_H-M   'P 1'
#
loop_
_entity.id
_entity.type
_entity.pdbx_description
1 polymer ?
#
loop_
_entity_poly.entity_id
_entity_poly.type
_entity_poly.pdbx_seq_one_letter_code
_entity_poly.pdbx_strand_id
1 'polypeptide(L)'
;MKVPNADSIFVILRAAYYHPQTQITQLTLKQLNEKRVHYHSKTELLHTVYWLEWKEYLKRGEVASQKPYYELTEKGEEMYQLLQESDVADD
;
A
#
# COMPACT_ATOMS: atom_id res chain seq x y z
N MET A 1 -10.01 5.66 13.55
CA MET A 1 -9.99 5.18 12.15
C MET A 1 -10.26 3.68 12.16
N LYS A 2 -11.13 3.15 11.29
CA LYS A 2 -11.37 1.69 11.24
C LYS A 2 -10.12 1.00 10.68
N VAL A 3 -9.88 -0.26 11.06
CA VAL A 3 -8.79 -1.04 10.47
C VAL A 3 -9.19 -1.46 9.05
N PRO A 4 -8.35 -1.24 8.02
CA PRO A 4 -8.64 -1.68 6.65
C PRO A 4 -8.64 -3.21 6.52
N ASN A 5 -9.23 -3.73 5.43
CA ASN A 5 -9.11 -5.15 5.08
C ASN A 5 -7.63 -5.51 4.81
N ALA A 6 -7.24 -6.73 5.21
CA ALA A 6 -5.92 -7.31 4.95
C ALA A 6 -5.56 -7.29 3.45
N ASP A 7 -6.51 -7.55 2.55
CA ASP A 7 -6.27 -7.50 1.09
C ASP A 7 -5.84 -6.11 0.63
N SER A 8 -6.58 -5.08 1.07
CA SER A 8 -6.25 -3.67 0.81
C SER A 8 -4.88 -3.30 1.37
N ILE A 9 -4.56 -3.78 2.58
CA ILE A 9 -3.24 -3.56 3.20
C ILE A 9 -2.14 -4.19 2.35
N PHE A 10 -2.30 -5.46 1.98
CA PHE A 10 -1.32 -6.20 1.18
C PHE A 10 -1.07 -5.55 -0.18
N VAL A 11 -2.13 -5.14 -0.88
CA VAL A 11 -2.02 -4.47 -2.19
C VAL A 11 -1.19 -3.18 -2.07
N ILE A 12 -1.47 -2.36 -1.05
CA ILE A 12 -0.75 -1.08 -0.88
C ILE A 12 0.72 -1.31 -0.46
N LEU A 13 0.98 -2.26 0.44
CA LEU A 13 2.35 -2.58 0.85
C LEU A 13 3.17 -3.16 -0.32
N ARG A 14 2.58 -4.08 -1.10
CA ARG A 14 3.17 -4.62 -2.33
C ARG A 14 3.52 -3.53 -3.33
N ALA A 15 2.58 -2.60 -3.55
CA ALA A 15 2.76 -1.48 -4.44
C ALA A 15 3.93 -0.59 -4.02
N ALA A 16 4.02 -0.26 -2.72
CA ALA A 16 5.11 0.52 -2.17
C ALA A 16 6.47 -0.20 -2.23
N TYR A 17 6.48 -1.52 -2.01
CA TYR A 17 7.69 -2.35 -2.08
C TYR A 17 8.33 -2.36 -3.47
N TYR A 18 7.55 -2.66 -4.51
CA TYR A 18 8.08 -2.78 -5.89
C TYR A 18 8.32 -1.41 -6.56
N HIS A 19 7.68 -0.35 -6.07
CA HIS A 19 7.68 0.96 -6.71
C HIS A 19 7.90 2.11 -5.71
N PRO A 20 9.04 2.15 -4.98
CA PRO A 20 9.24 2.99 -3.79
C PRO A 20 9.19 4.51 -3.99
N GLN A 21 8.97 5.02 -5.20
CA GLN A 21 8.87 6.46 -5.47
C GLN A 21 7.67 6.79 -6.38
N THR A 22 6.77 5.83 -6.56
CA THR A 22 5.60 6.04 -7.41
C THR A 22 4.48 6.68 -6.59
N GLN A 23 3.83 7.67 -7.18
CA GLN A 23 2.68 8.33 -6.57
C GLN A 23 1.62 7.29 -6.23
N ILE A 24 1.32 7.08 -4.95
CA ILE A 24 0.33 6.08 -4.53
C ILE A 24 -1.05 6.35 -5.14
N THR A 25 -1.41 7.61 -5.41
CA THR A 25 -2.64 7.97 -6.14
C THR A 25 -2.62 7.49 -7.60
N GLN A 26 -1.45 7.34 -8.21
CA GLN A 26 -1.30 6.72 -9.52
C GLN A 26 -1.17 5.20 -9.44
N LEU A 27 -0.53 4.64 -8.39
CA LEU A 27 -0.51 3.19 -8.13
C LEU A 27 -1.92 2.65 -7.88
N THR A 28 -2.69 3.29 -6.99
CA THR A 28 -4.09 2.92 -6.73
C THR A 28 -4.88 2.91 -8.03
N LEU A 29 -4.79 3.93 -8.88
CA LEU A 29 -5.58 3.98 -10.13
C LEU A 29 -5.07 3.07 -11.25
N LYS A 30 -3.76 2.85 -11.38
CA LYS A 30 -3.19 2.02 -12.45
C LYS A 30 -3.22 0.52 -12.12
N GLN A 31 -3.05 0.16 -10.85
CA GLN A 31 -3.11 -1.22 -10.37
C GLN A 31 -4.54 -1.67 -10.00
N LEU A 32 -5.51 -0.74 -9.90
CA LEU A 32 -6.95 -1.03 -9.81
C LEU A 32 -7.48 -1.92 -10.96
N ASN A 33 -6.72 -2.07 -12.04
CA ASN A 33 -7.03 -2.94 -13.19
C ASN A 33 -6.36 -4.33 -13.14
N GLU A 34 -5.60 -4.66 -12.09
CA GLU A 34 -5.05 -6.01 -11.88
C GLU A 34 -6.01 -6.84 -11.01
N LYS A 35 -6.08 -8.15 -11.28
CA LYS A 35 -7.13 -9.08 -10.81
C LYS A 35 -7.52 -9.01 -9.32
N ARG A 36 -6.63 -8.59 -8.42
CA ARG A 36 -6.90 -8.49 -6.96
C ARG A 36 -7.46 -7.14 -6.52
N VAL A 37 -7.35 -6.08 -7.33
CA VAL A 37 -7.73 -4.72 -6.91
C VAL A 37 -9.14 -4.34 -7.39
N HIS A 38 -9.71 -5.08 -8.35
CA HIS A 38 -11.09 -4.88 -8.83
C HIS A 38 -12.17 -4.92 -7.73
N TYR A 39 -11.86 -5.48 -6.56
CA TYR A 39 -12.78 -5.59 -5.43
C TYR A 39 -12.76 -4.39 -4.47
N HIS A 40 -11.80 -3.46 -4.61
CA HIS A 40 -11.64 -2.34 -3.67
C HIS A 40 -12.01 -0.99 -4.29
N SER A 41 -12.72 -0.16 -3.51
CA SER A 41 -13.03 1.20 -3.94
C SER A 41 -11.83 2.13 -3.77
N LYS A 42 -11.74 3.18 -4.60
CA LYS A 42 -10.72 4.25 -4.44
C LYS A 42 -10.69 4.84 -3.03
N THR A 43 -11.86 5.01 -2.41
CA THR A 43 -12.01 5.52 -1.04
C THR A 43 -11.41 4.57 -0.01
N GLU A 44 -11.63 3.27 -0.18
CA GLU A 44 -11.08 2.23 0.70
C GLU A 44 -9.55 2.19 0.63
N LEU A 45 -9.00 2.27 -0.58
CA LEU A 45 -7.54 2.27 -0.77
C LEU A 45 -6.91 3.54 -0.20
N LEU A 46 -7.51 4.71 -0.41
CA LEU A 46 -7.04 5.96 0.21
C LEU A 46 -7.10 5.92 1.74
N HIS A 47 -8.21 5.40 2.29
CA HIS A 47 -8.33 5.18 3.72
C HIS A 47 -7.24 4.24 4.24
N THR A 48 -6.91 3.19 3.50
CA THR A 48 -5.85 2.24 3.83
C THR A 48 -4.48 2.89 3.85
N VAL A 49 -4.16 3.70 2.85
CA VAL A 49 -2.89 4.45 2.77
C VAL A 49 -2.73 5.35 3.99
N TYR A 50 -3.75 6.14 4.34
CA TYR A 50 -3.69 7.00 5.52
C TYR A 50 -3.60 6.22 6.84
N TRP A 51 -4.27 5.07 6.91
CA TRP A 51 -4.15 4.21 8.08
C TRP A 51 -2.73 3.65 8.22
N LEU A 52 -2.10 3.21 7.13
CA LEU A 52 -0.73 2.69 7.12
C LEU A 52 0.31 3.77 7.44
N GLU A 53 0.10 5.00 6.95
CA GLU A 53 0.90 6.18 7.31
C GLU A 53 0.76 6.48 8.82
N TRP A 54 -0.46 6.53 9.34
CA TRP A 54 -0.71 6.76 10.76
C TRP A 54 -0.13 5.67 11.68
N LYS A 55 -0.02 4.44 11.17
CA LYS A 55 0.58 3.30 11.88
C LYS A 55 2.07 3.12 11.63
N GLU A 56 2.69 4.06 10.90
CA GLU A 56 4.13 4.08 10.61
C GLU A 56 4.61 2.87 9.79
N TYR A 57 3.72 2.25 9.00
CA TYR A 57 4.10 1.26 7.99
C TYR A 57 4.52 1.91 6.67
N LEU A 58 3.99 3.12 6.41
CA LEU A 58 4.37 3.96 5.30
C LEU A 58 4.90 5.29 5.81
N LYS A 59 5.88 5.84 5.11
CA LYS A 59 6.38 7.19 5.32
C LYS A 59 6.13 8.01 4.05
N ARG A 60 5.54 9.20 4.22
CA ARG A 60 5.40 10.17 3.14
C ARG A 60 6.75 10.85 2.90
N GLY A 61 7.22 10.80 1.66
CA GLY A 61 8.36 11.58 1.18
C GLY A 61 7.90 12.77 0.34
N GLU A 62 8.68 13.85 0.38
CA GLU A 62 8.53 15.01 -0.51
C GLU A 62 9.84 15.19 -1.28
N VAL A 63 9.77 15.24 -2.61
CA VAL A 63 10.88 15.72 -3.44
C VAL A 63 10.56 17.17 -3.79
N ALA A 64 11.55 18.06 -3.73
CA ALA A 64 11.45 19.53 -3.85
C ALA A 64 10.72 20.10 -5.09
N SER A 65 10.17 19.25 -5.96
CA SER A 65 9.40 19.62 -7.15
C SER A 65 8.37 18.56 -7.58
N GLN A 66 8.07 17.54 -6.75
CA GLN A 66 7.10 16.48 -7.09
C GLN A 66 6.00 16.30 -6.05
N LYS A 67 4.87 15.75 -6.54
CA LYS A 67 3.75 15.27 -5.72
C LYS A 67 4.23 14.27 -4.66
N PRO A 68 3.58 14.17 -3.49
CA PRO A 68 4.00 13.29 -2.41
C PRO A 68 4.05 11.83 -2.87
N TYR A 69 5.11 11.14 -2.48
CA TYR A 69 5.28 9.70 -2.67
C TYR A 69 5.33 9.01 -1.30
N TYR A 70 5.23 7.68 -1.30
CA TYR A 70 5.23 6.88 -0.10
C TYR A 70 6.25 5.77 -0.21
N GLU A 71 7.03 5.61 0.85
CA GLU A 71 8.00 4.54 1.02
C GLU A 71 7.56 3.64 2.17
N LEU A 72 7.95 2.37 2.12
CA LEU A 72 7.83 1.50 3.28
C LEU A 72 8.83 1.96 4.35
N THR A 73 8.39 1.86 5.60
CA THR A 73 9.31 1.84 6.74
C THR A 73 9.81 0.42 6.94
N GLU A 74 10.83 0.22 7.79
CA GLU A 74 11.27 -1.12 8.22
C GLU A 74 10.09 -1.97 8.73
N LYS A 75 9.23 -1.37 9.57
CA LYS A 75 8.00 -1.99 10.05
C LYS A 75 7.01 -2.35 8.92
N GLY A 76 6.94 -1.52 7.88
CA GLY A 76 6.14 -1.78 6.69
C GLY A 76 6.65 -2.96 5.88
N GLU A 77 7.96 -3.08 5.74
CA GLU A 77 8.60 -4.22 5.06
C GLU A 77 8.36 -5.53 5.81
N GLU A 78 8.52 -5.54 7.13
CA GLU A 78 8.22 -6.72 7.97
C GLU A 78 6.76 -7.17 7.81
N MET A 79 5.81 -6.23 7.87
CA MET A 79 4.39 -6.53 7.66
C MET A 79 4.14 -7.10 6.26
N TYR A 80 4.79 -6.55 5.23
CA TYR A 80 4.65 -7.04 3.87
C TYR A 80 5.16 -8.48 3.72
N GLN A 81 6.32 -8.79 4.31
CA GLN A 81 6.90 -10.13 4.30
C GLN A 81 5.98 -11.16 4.99
N LEU A 82 5.44 -10.82 6.17
CA LEU A 82 4.50 -11.68 6.88
C LEU A 82 3.24 -12.00 6.06
N LEU A 83 2.67 -10.98 5.40
CA LEU A 83 1.50 -11.15 4.54
C LEU A 83 1.82 -11.96 3.28
N GLN A 84 3.02 -11.80 2.72
CA GLN A 84 3.48 -12.58 1.58
C GLN A 84 3.62 -14.07 1.92
N GLU A 85 4.15 -14.41 3.09
CA GLU A 85 4.26 -15.80 3.56
C GLU A 85 2.89 -16.45 3.74
N SER A 86 1.90 -15.71 4.26
CA SER A 86 0.53 -16.21 4.37
C SER A 86 -0.17 -16.38 3.02
N ASP A 87 0.13 -15.53 2.03
CA ASP A 87 -0.47 -15.58 0.69
C ASP A 87 0.08 -16.73 -0.17
N VAL A 88 1.33 -17.16 0.09
CA VAL A 88 1.96 -18.31 -0.59
C VAL A 88 1.54 -19.65 0.04
N ALA A 89 1.10 -19.65 1.30
CA ALA A 89 0.67 -20.86 2.00
C ALA A 89 -0.75 -21.35 1.63
N ASP A 90 -1.54 -20.49 0.98
CA ASP A 90 -2.94 -20.75 0.60
C ASP A 90 -3.14 -21.14 -0.89
N ASP A 91 -2.05 -21.35 -1.66
CA ASP A 91 -2.02 -21.89 -3.04
C ASP A 91 -1.36 -23.29 -3.08
#